data_AF-A0A6N3A1N5-F1
#
_entry.id   AF-A0A6N3A1N5-F1
#
_cell.length_a   1.000
_cell.length_b   1.000
_cell.length_c   1.000
_cell.angle_alpha   90.00
_cell.angle_beta   90.00
_cell.angle_gamma   90.00
#
_symmetry.space_group_name_H-M   'P 1'
#
loop_
_entity.id
_entity.type
_entity.pdbx_description
1 polymer ?
#
loop_
_entity_poly.entity_id
_entity_poly.type
_entity_poly.pdbx_seq_one_letter_code
_entity_poly.pdbx_strand_id
1 'polypeptide(L)'
;METGLFDKNGTPINIGDKTRLVLDDGEVREFDVCFKTVQRTTIKTLRGFYPESVDVSITGIFFCWNGNDLLPCVDADGVSDTEKMEVIQQQY
;
A
#
# COMPACT_ATOMS: atom_id res chain seq x y z
N MET A 1 -11.08 10.86 -2.32
CA MET A 1 -11.98 9.67 -2.31
C MET A 1 -11.46 8.73 -1.23
N GLU A 2 -12.31 8.28 -0.32
CA GLU A 2 -11.90 7.50 0.85
C GLU A 2 -11.39 6.11 0.46
N THR A 3 -10.29 5.68 1.09
CA THR A 3 -9.72 4.33 0.88
C THR A 3 -10.22 3.31 1.90
N GLY A 4 -10.77 3.79 3.04
CA GLY A 4 -11.05 2.97 4.22
C GLY A 4 -9.82 2.67 5.09
N LEU A 5 -8.65 3.19 4.73
CA LEU A 5 -7.40 3.06 5.49
C LEU A 5 -7.18 4.30 6.37
N PHE A 6 -6.48 4.09 7.49
CA PHE A 6 -6.14 5.14 8.44
C PHE A 6 -4.63 5.13 8.71
N ASP A 7 -4.08 6.31 8.97
CA ASP A 7 -2.70 6.49 9.39
C ASP A 7 -2.52 6.23 10.90
N LYS A 8 -1.29 6.32 11.39
CA LYS A 8 -0.95 6.08 12.82
C LYS A 8 -1.68 7.00 13.80
N ASN A 9 -2.19 8.13 13.35
CA ASN A 9 -2.90 9.11 14.15
C ASN A 9 -4.43 8.95 14.06
N GLY A 10 -4.92 7.95 13.30
CA GLY A 10 -6.33 7.77 12.99
C GLY A 10 -6.84 8.74 11.92
N THR A 11 -5.95 9.41 11.18
CA THR A 11 -6.32 10.27 10.05
C THR A 11 -6.70 9.40 8.86
N PRO A 12 -7.86 9.61 8.22
CA PRO A 12 -8.21 8.89 7.00
C PRO A 12 -7.18 9.13 5.90
N ILE A 13 -6.73 8.05 5.26
CA ILE A 13 -5.92 8.11 4.05
C ILE A 13 -6.86 8.12 2.85
N ASN A 14 -6.76 9.13 2.00
CA ASN A 14 -7.55 9.28 0.79
C ASN A 14 -6.70 9.03 -0.46
N ILE A 15 -7.37 8.62 -1.54
CA ILE A 15 -6.78 8.72 -2.88
C ILE A 15 -6.36 10.17 -3.09
N GLY A 16 -5.14 10.38 -3.59
CA GLY A 16 -4.49 11.66 -3.84
C GLY A 16 -3.63 12.19 -2.70
N ASP A 17 -3.72 11.60 -1.50
CA ASP A 17 -2.87 12.00 -0.38
C ASP A 17 -1.41 11.58 -0.60
N LYS A 18 -0.51 12.25 0.11
CA LYS A 18 0.88 11.80 0.29
C LYS A 18 1.06 11.30 1.71
N THR A 19 1.57 10.07 1.84
CA THR A 19 1.86 9.44 3.12
C THR A 19 3.36 9.25 3.30
N ARG A 20 3.81 9.15 4.55
CA ARG A 20 5.20 8.89 4.92
C ARG A 20 5.29 7.68 5.84
N LEU A 21 6.22 6.79 5.56
CA LEU A 21 6.65 5.72 6.45
C LEU A 21 8.10 5.97 6.89
N VAL A 22 8.37 5.82 8.18
CA VAL A 22 9.73 5.82 8.73
C VAL A 22 10.01 4.40 9.22
N LEU A 23 11.02 3.76 8.64
CA LEU A 23 11.43 2.40 9.01
C LEU A 23 12.30 2.41 10.27
N ASP A 24 12.48 1.25 10.88
CA ASP A 24 13.26 1.08 12.12
C ASP A 24 14.73 1.50 11.98
N ASP A 25 15.28 1.43 10.75
CA ASP A 25 16.63 1.89 10.42
C ASP A 25 16.72 3.40 10.15
N GLY A 26 15.61 4.12 10.24
CA GLY A 26 15.50 5.55 9.97
C GLY A 26 15.29 5.90 8.48
N GLU A 27 15.20 4.92 7.59
CA GLU A 27 14.85 5.19 6.19
C GLU A 27 13.44 5.81 6.11
N VAL A 28 13.33 6.92 5.37
CA VAL A 28 12.05 7.61 5.15
C VAL A 28 11.58 7.35 3.73
N ARG A 29 10.35 6.85 3.59
CA ARG A 29 9.70 6.64 2.30
C ARG A 29 8.41 7.45 2.24
N GLU A 30 8.21 8.15 1.13
CA GLU A 30 7.00 8.95 0.87
C GLU A 30 6.25 8.39 -0.33
N PHE A 31 4.94 8.20 -0.19
CA PHE A 31 4.12 7.53 -1.16
C PHE A 31 2.98 8.42 -1.62
N ASP A 32 2.76 8.47 -2.93
CA ASP A 32 1.53 9.03 -3.49
C ASP A 32 0.44 7.95 -3.47
N VAL A 33 -0.73 8.25 -2.89
CA VAL A 33 -1.83 7.30 -2.77
C VAL A 33 -2.68 7.35 -4.04
N CYS A 34 -2.69 6.27 -4.81
CA CYS A 34 -3.29 6.22 -6.15
C CYS A 34 -4.33 5.11 -6.27
N PHE A 35 -5.45 5.39 -6.96
CA PHE A 35 -6.35 4.33 -7.43
C PHE A 35 -6.05 4.02 -8.90
N LYS A 36 -5.57 2.81 -9.19
CA LYS A 36 -5.16 2.40 -10.54
C LYS A 36 -5.26 0.91 -10.74
N THR A 37 -5.16 0.48 -12.00
CA THR A 37 -4.99 -0.92 -12.38
C THR A 37 -3.50 -1.20 -12.66
N VAL A 38 -2.93 -2.20 -11.99
CA VAL A 38 -1.55 -2.64 -12.18
C VAL A 38 -1.56 -4.11 -12.59
N GLN A 39 -0.83 -4.42 -13.66
CA GLN A 39 -0.51 -5.80 -13.99
C GLN A 39 0.64 -6.26 -13.10
N ARG A 40 0.37 -7.25 -12.24
CA ARG A 40 1.40 -7.92 -11.44
C ARG A 40 1.68 -9.29 -12.02
N THR A 41 2.95 -9.52 -12.35
CA THR A 41 3.43 -10.74 -13.01
C THR A 41 3.40 -11.97 -12.09
N THR A 42 3.23 -11.85 -10.76
CA THR A 42 3.27 -13.03 -9.89
C THR A 42 2.58 -12.78 -8.55
N ILE A 43 1.34 -13.26 -8.39
CA ILE A 43 0.71 -13.44 -7.07
C ILE A 43 0.65 -14.92 -6.73
N LYS A 44 1.02 -15.27 -5.49
CA LYS A 44 0.89 -16.64 -4.99
C LYS A 44 -0.59 -17.03 -4.93
N THR A 45 -0.90 -18.16 -5.54
CA THR A 45 -2.23 -18.76 -5.42
C THR A 45 -2.42 -19.36 -4.02
N LEU A 46 -3.66 -19.72 -3.70
CA LEU A 46 -3.99 -20.35 -2.42
C LEU A 46 -3.23 -21.67 -2.27
N ARG A 47 -2.85 -22.02 -1.04
CA ARG A 47 -2.12 -23.27 -0.75
C ARG A 47 -2.91 -24.47 -1.32
N GLY A 48 -2.25 -25.26 -2.16
CA GLY A 48 -2.84 -26.43 -2.83
C GLY A 48 -3.38 -26.15 -4.24
N PHE A 49 -3.31 -24.91 -4.73
CA PHE A 49 -3.66 -24.56 -6.10
C PHE A 49 -2.42 -24.57 -7.01
N TYR A 50 -2.62 -24.94 -8.28
CA TYR A 50 -1.60 -24.90 -9.32
C TYR A 50 -2.08 -24.03 -10.49
N PRO A 51 -1.23 -23.18 -11.09
CA PRO A 51 0.17 -22.92 -10.74
C PRO A 51 0.32 -22.25 -9.36
N GLU A 52 1.51 -22.38 -8.73
CA GLU A 52 1.80 -21.75 -7.43
C GLU A 52 1.69 -20.22 -7.46
N SER A 53 1.78 -19.65 -8.67
CA SER A 53 1.61 -18.23 -8.91
C SER A 53 0.95 -17.96 -10.25
N VAL A 54 0.23 -16.84 -10.32
CA VAL A 54 -0.45 -16.40 -11.55
C VAL A 54 -0.30 -14.89 -11.73
N ASP A 55 -0.20 -14.47 -12.98
CA ASP A 55 -0.27 -13.07 -13.39
C ASP A 55 -1.70 -12.57 -13.19
N VAL A 56 -1.85 -11.40 -12.57
CA VAL A 56 -3.15 -10.78 -12.35
C VAL A 56 -3.14 -9.30 -12.70
N SER A 57 -4.29 -8.79 -13.11
CA SER A 57 -4.57 -7.35 -13.13
C SER A 57 -5.32 -6.99 -11.86
N ILE A 58 -4.73 -6.13 -11.04
CA ILE A 58 -5.35 -5.66 -9.79
C ILE A 58 -5.75 -4.21 -9.97
N THR A 59 -7.04 -3.93 -9.76
CA THR A 59 -7.54 -2.56 -9.62
C THR A 59 -7.75 -2.28 -8.14
N GLY A 60 -7.08 -1.26 -7.62
CA GLY A 60 -7.15 -0.96 -6.18
C GLY A 60 -6.33 0.26 -5.79
N ILE A 61 -6.14 0.42 -4.49
CA ILE A 61 -5.32 1.47 -3.88
C ILE A 61 -3.87 1.03 -3.86
N PHE A 62 -2.99 1.87 -4.39
CA PHE A 62 -1.56 1.67 -4.42
C PHE A 62 -0.83 2.84 -3.76
N PHE A 63 0.24 2.51 -3.06
CA PHE A 63 1.21 3.44 -2.51
C PHE A 63 2.37 3.54 -3.49
N CYS A 64 2.36 4.59 -4.32
CA CYS A 64 3.33 4.76 -5.39
C CYS A 64 4.63 5.37 -4.83
N TRP A 65 5.76 4.68 -5.00
CA TRP A 65 7.07 5.13 -4.52
C TRP A 65 8.18 4.78 -5.52
N ASN A 66 8.93 5.80 -5.96
CA ASN A 66 10.05 5.66 -6.90
C ASN A 66 9.69 4.85 -8.16
N GLY A 67 8.50 5.07 -8.72
CA GLY A 67 8.00 4.36 -9.91
C GLY A 67 7.45 2.96 -9.63
N ASN A 68 7.46 2.50 -8.37
CA ASN A 68 6.89 1.23 -7.96
C ASN A 68 5.46 1.39 -7.44
N ASP A 69 4.59 0.43 -7.76
CA ASP A 69 3.22 0.36 -7.27
C ASP A 69 3.09 -0.69 -6.17
N LEU A 70 2.99 -0.21 -4.92
CA LEU A 70 3.00 -1.06 -3.73
C LEU A 70 1.60 -1.18 -3.14
N LEU A 71 1.28 -2.39 -2.67
CA LEU A 71 0.11 -2.62 -1.84
C LEU A 71 0.54 -2.52 -0.37
N PRO A 72 -0.34 -2.08 0.54
CA PRO A 72 -0.04 -2.11 1.96
C PRO A 72 0.20 -3.56 2.39
N CYS A 73 1.34 -3.81 3.03
CA CYS A 73 1.67 -5.13 3.57
C CYS A 73 1.24 -5.23 5.03
N VAL A 74 1.08 -6.46 5.49
CA VAL A 74 0.93 -6.79 6.90
C VAL A 74 2.20 -7.50 7.37
N ASP A 75 2.68 -7.15 8.56
CA ASP A 75 3.83 -7.82 9.16
C ASP A 75 3.45 -9.15 9.83
N ALA A 76 4.42 -9.78 10.51
CA ALA A 76 4.25 -11.07 11.16
C ALA A 76 3.23 -11.04 12.33
N ASP A 77 3.00 -9.88 12.91
CA ASP A 77 2.03 -9.66 13.99
C ASP A 77 0.65 -9.25 13.44
N GLY A 78 0.53 -9.15 12.11
CA GLY A 78 -0.70 -8.78 11.41
C GLY A 78 -0.96 -7.28 11.36
N VAL A 79 0.02 -6.44 11.72
CA VAL A 79 -0.12 -4.97 11.70
C VAL A 79 0.10 -4.46 10.28
N SER A 80 -0.82 -3.63 9.79
CA SER A 80 -0.70 -3.02 8.46
C SER A 80 0.38 -1.93 8.46
N ASP A 81 1.14 -1.81 7.38
CA ASP A 81 2.08 -0.69 7.18
C ASP A 81 1.38 0.67 7.29
N THR A 82 0.10 0.76 6.91
CA THR A 82 -0.67 2.01 6.98
C THR A 82 -0.81 2.52 8.42
N GLU A 83 -0.86 1.62 9.40
CA GLU A 83 -0.93 1.98 10.83
C GLU A 83 0.38 2.58 11.34
N LYS A 84 1.47 2.46 10.57
CA LYS A 84 2.78 3.04 10.86
C LYS A 84 3.04 4.30 10.03
N MET A 85 2.21 4.57 9.02
CA MET A 85 2.32 5.73 8.14
C MET A 85 1.74 6.99 8.78
N GLU A 86 2.09 8.14 8.21
CA GLU A 86 1.53 9.44 8.53
C GLU A 86 1.11 10.16 7.25
N VAL A 87 -0.10 10.73 7.22
CA VAL A 87 -0.53 11.61 6.13
C VAL A 87 0.22 12.94 6.27
N ILE A 88 1.07 13.28 5.30
CA ILE A 88 1.89 14.50 5.30
C ILE A 88 1.36 15.58 4.35
N GLN A 89 0.49 15.18 3.41
CA GLN A 89 -0.21 16.10 2.52
C GLN A 89 -1.57 15.51 2.15
N GLN A 90 -2.62 16.31 2.32
CA GLN A 90 -3.97 15.93 1.92
C GLN A 90 -4.26 16.42 0.50
N GLN A 91 -5.05 15.65 -0.25
CA GLN A 91 -5.65 16.13 -1.48
C GLN A 91 -6.71 17.20 -1.14
N TYR A 92 -6.60 18.37 -1.78
CA TYR A 92 -7.63 19.42 -1.76
C TYR A 92 -8.68 19.21 -2.85
#